data_AF-A0A7L4PCS3-F1
#
_entry.id   AF-A0A7L4PCS3-F1
#
_cell.length_a   1.000
_cell.length_b   1.000
_cell.length_c   1.000
_cell.angle_alpha   90.00
_cell.angle_beta   90.00
_cell.angle_gamma   90.00
#
_symmetry.space_group_name_H-M   'P 1'
#
loop_
_entity.id
_entity.type
_entity.pdbx_description
1 polymer ?
#
loop_
_entity_poly.entity_id
_entity_poly.type
_entity_poly.pdbx_seq_one_letter_code
_entity_poly.pdbx_strand_id
1 'polypeptide(L)'
;MMKVAASWSGGKDSCFACYKAILDGFDVVCLLNFLSEDVGRSAHGLRAELLSIQSQAVEIPIIQIRKTKNNYEHNFKKVISKLKQDGIQGMVFGDIYVQEHRDWIEGVCSQIDIKPIFPLWRIKTEKIVHDFIDSGFDSVIVAIKAEILSEDWLGKKVDNDLIEEFKKRKIDPCGESGEYHTFVIDGPLFKKRLRILHSDKVLKERYWSLDISECDVIEK
;
A
#
# COMPACT_ATOMS: atom_id res chain seq x y z
N MET A 1 3.35 24.49 1.89
CA MET A 1 3.48 23.09 1.48
C MET A 1 2.12 22.64 0.97
N MET A 2 2.04 21.92 -0.15
CA MET A 2 0.74 21.48 -0.68
C MET A 2 0.22 20.32 0.17
N LYS A 3 -0.99 20.46 0.74
CA LYS A 3 -1.62 19.42 1.56
C LYS A 3 -2.19 18.31 0.69
N VAL A 4 -1.84 17.07 1.00
CA VAL A 4 -2.29 15.90 0.24
C VAL A 4 -2.75 14.77 1.16
N ALA A 5 -3.66 13.96 0.65
CA ALA A 5 -3.91 12.63 1.20
C ALA A 5 -3.04 11.59 0.47
N ALA A 6 -2.73 10.47 1.11
CA ALA A 6 -2.03 9.36 0.45
C ALA A 6 -2.89 8.09 0.43
N SER A 7 -3.07 7.48 -0.73
CA SER A 7 -3.64 6.14 -0.83
C SER A 7 -2.75 5.14 -0.08
N TRP A 8 -3.34 4.37 0.82
CA TRP A 8 -2.59 3.46 1.70
C TRP A 8 -3.17 2.05 1.67
N SER A 9 -2.43 1.11 1.10
CA SER A 9 -2.78 -0.32 1.14
C SER A 9 -2.02 -1.10 2.21
N GLY A 10 -1.00 -0.48 2.79
CA GLY A 10 -0.06 -1.06 3.75
C GLY A 10 1.11 -1.82 3.12
N GLY A 11 1.11 -1.98 1.80
CA GLY A 11 2.21 -2.58 1.05
C GLY A 11 3.26 -1.57 0.58
N LYS A 12 4.36 -2.11 0.04
CA LYS A 12 5.57 -1.36 -0.33
C LYS A 12 5.28 -0.18 -1.24
N ASP A 13 4.46 -0.33 -2.28
CA ASP A 13 4.32 0.71 -3.32
C ASP A 13 3.55 1.92 -2.77
N SER A 14 2.47 1.68 -2.03
CA SER A 14 1.71 2.74 -1.37
C SER A 14 2.55 3.48 -0.31
N CYS A 15 3.34 2.73 0.46
CA CYS A 15 4.22 3.30 1.48
C CYS A 15 5.35 4.12 0.85
N PHE A 16 5.97 3.60 -0.20
CA PHE A 16 7.06 4.25 -0.89
C PHE A 16 6.62 5.49 -1.67
N ALA A 17 5.45 5.45 -2.30
CA ALA A 17 4.85 6.63 -2.93
C ALA A 17 4.57 7.74 -1.90
N CYS A 18 4.03 7.38 -0.73
CA CYS A 18 3.84 8.33 0.38
C CYS A 18 5.18 8.95 0.82
N TYR A 19 6.21 8.12 1.02
CA TYR A 19 7.55 8.57 1.39
C TYR A 19 8.17 9.51 0.34
N LYS A 20 8.11 9.15 -0.95
CA LYS A 20 8.59 10.01 -2.04
C LYS A 20 7.84 11.34 -2.09
N ALA A 21 6.53 11.34 -1.90
CA ALA A 21 5.76 12.58 -1.85
C ALA A 21 6.20 13.49 -0.68
N ILE A 22 6.49 12.94 0.50
CA ILE A 22 7.01 13.73 1.62
C ILE A 22 8.39 14.32 1.27
N LEU A 23 9.27 13.55 0.64
CA LEU A 23 10.58 14.04 0.17
C LEU A 23 10.47 15.14 -0.89
N ASP A 24 9.47 15.05 -1.76
CA ASP A 24 9.17 16.07 -2.77
C ASP A 24 8.52 17.34 -2.17
N GLY A 25 8.35 17.40 -0.85
CA GLY A 25 7.83 18.55 -0.14
C GLY A 25 6.32 18.65 -0.17
N PHE A 26 5.59 17.53 -0.25
CA PHE A 26 4.16 17.48 0.03
C PHE A 26 3.89 17.30 1.54
N ASP A 27 2.83 17.94 2.03
CA ASP A 27 2.34 17.79 3.40
C ASP A 27 1.28 16.68 3.41
N VAL A 28 1.68 15.44 3.71
CA VAL A 28 0.77 14.29 3.77
C VAL A 28 -0.01 14.34 5.08
N VAL A 29 -1.23 14.87 5.03
CA VAL A 29 -2.04 15.13 6.23
C VAL A 29 -2.85 13.93 6.70
N CYS A 30 -3.12 12.97 5.82
CA CYS A 30 -3.81 11.72 6.16
C CYS A 30 -3.53 10.59 5.16
N LEU A 31 -3.64 9.37 5.65
CA LEU A 31 -3.70 8.16 4.86
C LEU A 31 -5.17 7.83 4.54
N LEU A 32 -5.46 7.36 3.34
CA LEU A 32 -6.79 6.93 2.92
C LEU A 32 -6.75 5.47 2.49
N ASN A 33 -7.58 4.65 3.13
CA ASN A 33 -7.71 3.23 2.80
C ASN A 33 -9.18 2.86 2.55
N PHE A 34 -9.37 1.97 1.58
CA PHE A 34 -10.68 1.38 1.30
C PHE A 34 -10.68 -0.11 1.64
N LEU A 35 -11.65 -0.51 2.46
CA LEU A 35 -11.85 -1.88 2.92
C LEU A 35 -13.04 -2.49 2.18
N SER A 36 -12.92 -3.76 1.76
CA SER A 36 -14.06 -4.51 1.26
C SER A 36 -15.12 -4.66 2.37
N GLU A 37 -16.36 -4.33 2.05
CA GLU A 37 -17.49 -4.36 2.99
C GLU A 37 -17.80 -5.78 3.46
N ASP A 38 -17.65 -6.78 2.58
CA ASP A 38 -18.01 -8.17 2.86
C ASP A 38 -17.01 -8.90 3.78
N VAL A 39 -15.74 -8.48 3.75
CA VAL A 39 -14.64 -9.19 4.44
C VAL A 39 -13.87 -8.31 5.43
N GLY A 40 -14.12 -6.99 5.45
CA GLY A 40 -13.42 -6.04 6.30
C GLY A 40 -11.92 -5.90 6.02
N ARG A 41 -11.47 -6.30 4.81
CA ARG A 41 -10.05 -6.38 4.43
C ARG A 41 -9.68 -5.39 3.34
N SER A 42 -8.41 -4.98 3.33
CA SER A 42 -7.84 -4.14 2.28
C SER A 42 -7.71 -4.89 0.95
N ALA A 43 -7.36 -4.17 -0.12
CA ALA A 43 -7.06 -4.79 -1.41
C ALA A 43 -5.96 -5.87 -1.35
N HIS A 44 -5.08 -5.80 -0.34
CA HIS A 44 -3.99 -6.76 -0.12
C HIS A 44 -4.38 -7.87 0.88
N GLY A 45 -5.67 -7.97 1.25
CA GLY A 45 -6.14 -8.97 2.21
C GLY A 45 -5.80 -8.67 3.67
N LEU A 46 -5.25 -7.49 3.97
CA LEU A 46 -4.89 -7.09 5.34
C LEU A 46 -6.12 -6.68 6.15
N ARG A 47 -6.10 -6.98 7.46
CA ARG A 47 -7.12 -6.53 8.41
C ARG A 47 -7.03 -5.02 8.62
N ALA A 48 -8.16 -4.38 8.90
CA ALA A 48 -8.23 -2.94 9.13
C ALA A 48 -7.30 -2.49 10.26
N GLU A 49 -7.21 -3.29 11.31
CA GLU A 49 -6.40 -3.05 12.52
C GLU A 49 -4.91 -2.97 12.20
N LEU A 50 -4.41 -3.78 11.26
CA LEU A 50 -3.00 -3.76 10.84
C LEU A 50 -2.63 -2.44 10.16
N LEU A 51 -3.55 -1.88 9.37
CA LEU A 51 -3.35 -0.57 8.74
C LEU A 51 -3.44 0.56 9.76
N SER A 52 -4.29 0.43 10.78
CA SER A 52 -4.34 1.37 11.91
C SER A 52 -3.06 1.33 12.74
N ILE A 53 -2.47 0.15 12.93
CA ILE A 53 -1.17 -0.03 13.59
C ILE A 53 -0.05 0.63 12.77
N GLN A 54 -0.04 0.48 11.44
CA GLN A 54 0.90 1.21 10.58
C GLN A 54 0.71 2.73 10.71
N SER A 55 -0.53 3.21 10.68
CA SER A 55 -0.87 4.63 10.85
C SER A 55 -0.34 5.21 12.16
N GLN A 56 -0.46 4.46 13.27
CA GLN A 56 0.13 4.85 14.55
C GLN A 56 1.65 4.89 14.48
N ALA A 57 2.27 3.89 13.86
CA ALA A 57 3.72 3.78 13.77
C ALA A 57 4.36 4.85 12.88
N VAL A 58 3.65 5.36 11.86
CA VAL A 58 4.11 6.48 11.01
C VAL A 58 3.64 7.86 11.50
N GLU A 59 2.76 7.90 12.51
CA GLU A 59 2.14 9.13 13.05
C GLU A 59 1.37 9.97 12.02
N ILE A 60 0.75 9.32 11.03
CA ILE A 60 -0.13 9.97 10.05
C ILE A 60 -1.52 9.37 10.21
N PRO A 61 -2.58 10.17 10.47
CA PRO A 61 -3.91 9.65 10.73
C PRO A 61 -4.46 8.92 9.50
N ILE A 62 -5.13 7.79 9.71
CA ILE A 62 -5.76 7.01 8.65
C ILE A 62 -7.28 7.16 8.65
N ILE A 63 -7.84 7.32 7.47
CA ILE A 63 -9.27 7.26 7.21
C ILE A 63 -9.57 5.96 6.48
N GLN A 64 -10.40 5.11 7.10
CA GLN A 64 -10.81 3.84 6.54
C GLN A 64 -12.27 3.89 6.11
N ILE A 65 -12.52 3.62 4.83
CA ILE A 65 -13.85 3.65 4.23
C ILE A 65 -14.23 2.25 3.76
N ARG A 66 -15.37 1.74 4.22
CA ARG A 66 -15.92 0.48 3.69
C ARG A 66 -16.50 0.69 2.31
N LYS A 67 -16.30 -0.28 1.41
CA LYS A 67 -16.80 -0.25 0.03
C LYS A 67 -17.26 -1.62 -0.46
N THR A 68 -18.29 -1.61 -1.30
CA THR A 68 -18.54 -2.64 -2.31
C THR A 68 -17.87 -2.24 -3.63
N LYS A 69 -17.92 -3.11 -4.64
CA LYS A 69 -17.50 -2.73 -6.00
C LYS A 69 -18.35 -1.59 -6.57
N ASN A 70 -19.65 -1.57 -6.27
CA ASN A 70 -20.61 -0.64 -6.88
C ASN A 70 -20.60 0.76 -6.26
N ASN A 71 -20.07 0.92 -5.04
CA ASN A 71 -20.05 2.21 -4.34
C ASN A 71 -18.66 2.85 -4.25
N TYR A 72 -17.63 2.24 -4.85
CA TYR A 72 -16.25 2.67 -4.67
C TYR A 72 -16.03 4.13 -5.10
N GLU A 73 -16.39 4.46 -6.34
CA GLU A 73 -16.23 5.81 -6.87
C GLU A 73 -17.05 6.85 -6.09
N HIS A 74 -18.29 6.50 -5.73
CA HIS A 74 -19.14 7.37 -4.91
C HIS A 74 -18.51 7.66 -3.55
N ASN A 75 -18.05 6.62 -2.85
CA ASN A 75 -17.41 6.74 -1.54
C ASN A 75 -16.08 7.50 -1.63
N PHE A 76 -15.32 7.28 -2.69
CA PHE A 76 -14.10 8.03 -2.99
C PHE A 76 -14.39 9.52 -3.15
N LYS A 77 -15.33 9.91 -4.03
CA LYS A 77 -15.70 11.32 -4.21
C LYS A 77 -16.22 11.95 -2.93
N LYS A 78 -16.99 11.21 -2.13
CA LYS A 78 -17.54 11.68 -0.86
C LYS A 78 -16.45 12.00 0.17
N VAL A 79 -15.52 11.07 0.40
CA VAL A 79 -14.45 11.27 1.39
C VAL A 79 -13.47 12.36 0.96
N ILE A 80 -13.10 12.38 -0.33
CA ILE A 80 -12.17 13.38 -0.85
C ILE A 80 -12.80 14.77 -0.87
N SER A 81 -14.08 14.90 -1.23
CA SER A 81 -14.79 16.19 -1.14
C SER A 81 -14.81 16.74 0.29
N LYS A 82 -14.93 15.87 1.31
CA LYS A 82 -14.84 16.28 2.71
C LYS A 82 -13.42 16.76 3.06
N LEU A 83 -12.40 15.97 2.72
CA LEU A 83 -11.01 16.34 2.97
C LEU A 83 -10.61 17.64 2.24
N LYS A 84 -11.21 17.91 1.08
CA LYS A 84 -11.00 19.16 0.35
C LYS A 84 -11.49 20.37 1.14
N GLN A 85 -12.60 20.24 1.87
CA GLN A 85 -13.07 21.28 2.81
C GLN A 85 -12.08 21.48 3.96
N ASP A 86 -11.34 20.44 4.34
CA ASP A 86 -10.24 20.48 5.32
C ASP A 86 -8.90 20.97 4.70
N GLY A 87 -8.90 21.33 3.41
CA GLY A 87 -7.80 22.00 2.73
C GLY A 87 -6.83 21.10 1.96
N ILE A 88 -7.14 19.81 1.74
CA ILE A 88 -6.30 19.01 0.82
C ILE A 88 -6.46 19.53 -0.62
N GLN A 89 -5.37 19.49 -1.37
CA GLN A 89 -5.30 19.96 -2.75
C GLN A 89 -4.93 18.82 -3.73
N GLY A 90 -4.45 17.69 -3.21
CA GLY A 90 -3.98 16.57 -4.00
C GLY A 90 -4.11 15.23 -3.29
N MET A 91 -3.92 14.16 -4.05
CA MET A 91 -3.87 12.81 -3.53
C MET A 91 -2.73 12.02 -4.18
N VAL A 92 -1.95 11.33 -3.35
CA VAL A 92 -0.81 10.49 -3.75
C VAL A 92 -1.27 9.06 -3.97
N PHE A 93 -0.81 8.44 -5.06
CA PHE A 93 -1.12 7.07 -5.43
C PHE A 93 0.16 6.27 -5.69
N GLY A 94 0.09 4.96 -5.39
CA GLY A 94 1.21 4.02 -5.52
C GLY A 94 1.36 3.39 -6.91
N ASP A 95 0.55 3.80 -7.88
CA ASP A 95 0.51 3.23 -9.22
C ASP A 95 1.83 3.39 -9.99
N ILE A 96 2.24 2.32 -10.67
CA ILE A 96 3.49 2.26 -11.42
C ILE A 96 3.25 2.42 -12.92
N TYR A 97 2.47 1.53 -13.56
CA TYR A 97 2.29 1.60 -15.02
C TYR A 97 0.92 1.15 -15.56
N VAL A 98 -0.03 0.77 -14.72
CA VAL A 98 -1.38 0.34 -15.16
C VAL A 98 -2.18 1.56 -15.65
N GLN A 99 -2.19 1.78 -16.96
CA GLN A 99 -2.75 2.99 -17.58
C GLN A 99 -4.25 3.13 -17.32
N GLU A 100 -5.01 2.03 -17.37
CA GLU A 100 -6.46 2.04 -17.14
C GLU A 100 -6.81 2.52 -15.73
N HIS A 101 -6.02 2.15 -14.73
CA HIS A 101 -6.25 2.58 -13.35
C HIS A 101 -5.88 4.05 -13.16
N ARG A 102 -4.79 4.51 -13.78
CA ARG A 102 -4.43 5.94 -13.79
C ARG A 102 -5.50 6.79 -14.46
N ASP A 103 -5.99 6.39 -15.64
CA ASP A 103 -7.02 7.12 -16.37
C ASP A 103 -8.31 7.25 -15.54
N TRP A 104 -8.69 6.17 -14.84
CA TRP A 104 -9.80 6.20 -13.90
C TRP A 104 -9.54 7.18 -12.73
N ILE A 105 -8.35 7.13 -12.10
CA ILE A 105 -7.98 8.05 -11.01
C ILE A 105 -8.05 9.51 -11.49
N GLU A 106 -7.44 9.83 -12.63
CA GLU A 106 -7.46 11.18 -13.19
C GLU A 106 -8.89 11.64 -13.52
N GLY A 107 -9.71 10.75 -14.07
CA GLY A 107 -11.13 11.00 -14.35
C GLY A 107 -11.95 11.28 -13.09
N VAL A 108 -11.72 10.57 -11.99
CA VAL A 108 -12.44 10.80 -10.72
C VAL A 108 -11.93 12.04 -9.99
N CYS A 109 -10.61 12.24 -9.94
CA CYS A 109 -9.98 13.39 -9.30
C CYS A 109 -10.34 14.72 -9.99
N SER A 110 -10.44 14.73 -11.33
CA SER A 110 -10.85 15.93 -12.07
C SER A 110 -12.28 16.40 -11.73
N GLN A 111 -13.21 15.47 -11.52
CA GLN A 111 -14.60 15.77 -11.16
C GLN A 111 -14.77 16.44 -9.79
N ILE A 112 -13.77 16.31 -8.91
CA ILE A 112 -13.77 16.89 -7.55
C ILE A 112 -12.66 17.92 -7.37
N ASP A 113 -11.96 18.27 -8.46
CA ASP A 113 -10.88 19.26 -8.50
C ASP A 113 -9.83 18.99 -7.40
N ILE A 114 -9.21 17.81 -7.50
CA ILE A 114 -8.09 17.35 -6.70
C ILE A 114 -6.97 16.91 -7.65
N LYS A 115 -5.74 17.27 -7.35
CA LYS A 115 -4.58 16.88 -8.18
C LYS A 115 -4.14 15.44 -7.85
N PRO A 116 -4.21 14.48 -8.79
CA PRO A 116 -3.59 13.18 -8.59
C PRO A 116 -2.06 13.28 -8.73
N ILE A 117 -1.33 12.60 -7.87
CA ILE A 117 0.14 12.58 -7.80
C ILE A 117 0.60 11.13 -7.84
N PHE A 118 1.50 10.80 -8.76
CA PHE A 118 1.99 9.44 -8.99
C PHE A 118 3.52 9.38 -8.91
N PRO A 119 4.12 9.33 -7.70
CA PRO A 119 5.58 9.39 -7.53
C PRO A 119 6.35 8.23 -8.17
N LEU A 120 5.68 7.10 -8.42
CA LEU A 120 6.27 5.88 -8.96
C LEU A 120 6.01 5.68 -10.46
N TRP A 121 5.26 6.58 -11.09
CA TRP A 121 4.74 6.37 -12.44
C TRP A 121 5.84 6.22 -13.49
N ARG A 122 5.77 5.15 -14.27
CA ARG A 122 6.70 4.78 -15.34
C ARG A 122 8.16 4.63 -14.90
N ILE A 123 8.42 4.51 -13.59
CA ILE A 123 9.72 4.06 -13.09
C ILE A 123 9.79 2.54 -13.25
N LYS A 124 10.95 2.01 -13.65
CA LYS A 124 11.15 0.56 -13.76
C LYS A 124 10.94 -0.11 -12.40
N THR A 125 10.22 -1.23 -12.36
CA THR A 125 9.88 -1.95 -11.12
C THR A 125 11.11 -2.41 -10.34
N GLU A 126 12.13 -2.94 -11.03
CA GLU A 126 13.45 -3.23 -10.45
C GLU A 126 14.04 -2.02 -9.72
N LYS A 127 13.98 -0.84 -10.35
CA LYS A 127 14.50 0.39 -9.73
C LYS A 127 13.68 0.78 -8.51
N ILE A 128 12.35 0.68 -8.57
CA ILE A 128 11.47 1.03 -7.44
C ILE A 128 11.79 0.15 -6.23
N VAL A 129 11.90 -1.16 -6.43
CA VAL A 129 12.12 -2.08 -5.30
C VAL A 129 13.52 -1.96 -4.71
N HIS A 130 14.56 -1.73 -5.53
CA HIS A 130 15.89 -1.44 -5.02
C HIS A 130 15.92 -0.10 -4.29
N ASP A 131 15.36 0.98 -4.84
CA ASP A 131 15.29 2.27 -4.14
C ASP A 131 14.52 2.15 -2.81
N PHE A 132 13.49 1.30 -2.74
CA PHE A 132 12.74 1.01 -1.51
C PHE A 132 13.62 0.32 -0.46
N ILE A 133 14.34 -0.73 -0.85
CA ILE A 133 15.27 -1.47 0.01
C ILE A 133 16.41 -0.55 0.48
N ASP A 134 17.03 0.18 -0.45
CA ASP A 134 18.16 1.07 -0.20
C ASP A 134 17.78 2.28 0.67
N SER A 135 16.52 2.70 0.62
CA SER A 135 15.98 3.69 1.55
C SER A 135 15.84 3.14 2.97
N GLY A 136 16.01 1.84 3.20
CA GLY A 136 15.96 1.20 4.51
C GLY A 136 14.56 0.74 4.93
N PHE A 137 13.63 0.55 4.00
CA PHE A 137 12.34 -0.04 4.32
C PHE A 137 12.45 -1.55 4.57
N ASP A 138 11.61 -2.05 5.47
CA ASP A 138 11.44 -3.46 5.76
C ASP A 138 9.98 -3.87 5.53
N SER A 139 9.79 -4.92 4.75
CA SER A 139 8.47 -5.44 4.43
C SER A 139 8.51 -6.95 4.27
N VAL A 140 7.39 -7.58 4.58
CA VAL A 140 7.21 -9.03 4.43
C VAL A 140 6.14 -9.33 3.40
N ILE A 141 6.25 -10.48 2.72
CA ILE A 141 5.23 -10.98 1.81
C ILE A 141 4.04 -11.50 2.64
N VAL A 142 2.84 -10.97 2.36
CA VAL A 142 1.61 -11.31 3.08
C VAL A 142 0.53 -11.94 2.22
N ALA A 143 0.65 -11.86 0.89
CA ALA A 143 -0.19 -12.63 0.01
C ALA A 143 0.59 -13.00 -1.25
N ILE A 144 0.27 -14.13 -1.84
CA ILE A 144 0.86 -14.62 -3.09
C ILE A 144 -0.21 -15.34 -3.91
N LYS A 145 -0.08 -15.27 -5.23
CA LYS A 145 -0.91 -16.05 -6.14
C LYS A 145 -0.44 -17.51 -6.15
N ALA A 146 -1.31 -18.43 -5.73
CA ALA A 146 -0.95 -19.83 -5.50
C ALA A 146 -0.51 -20.58 -6.77
N GLU A 147 -0.90 -20.09 -7.96
CA GLU A 147 -0.46 -20.64 -9.25
C GLU A 147 0.98 -20.24 -9.64
N ILE A 148 1.56 -19.23 -8.97
CA ILE A 148 2.89 -18.68 -9.27
C ILE A 148 3.90 -19.02 -8.17
N LEU A 149 3.49 -18.93 -6.90
CA LEU A 149 4.36 -19.08 -5.73
C LEU A 149 3.71 -20.01 -4.68
N SER A 150 4.54 -20.81 -4.00
CA SER A 150 4.12 -21.65 -2.86
C SER A 150 4.02 -20.86 -1.56
N GLU A 151 3.26 -21.35 -0.58
CA GLU A 151 3.07 -20.69 0.71
C GLU A 151 4.37 -20.45 1.52
N ASP A 152 5.49 -21.08 1.13
CA ASP A 152 6.82 -20.88 1.74
C ASP A 152 7.36 -19.47 1.56
N TRP A 153 6.80 -18.71 0.61
CA TRP A 153 7.14 -17.32 0.38
C TRP A 153 6.50 -16.35 1.38
N LEU A 154 5.40 -16.76 2.03
CA LEU A 154 4.73 -15.93 3.03
C LEU A 154 5.64 -15.69 4.23
N GLY A 155 5.71 -14.43 4.67
CA GLY A 155 6.54 -13.97 5.79
C GLY A 155 7.99 -13.67 5.40
N LYS A 156 8.44 -14.01 4.19
CA LYS A 156 9.78 -13.65 3.73
C LYS A 156 9.90 -12.13 3.57
N LYS A 157 11.07 -11.61 3.93
CA LYS A 157 11.44 -10.21 3.72
C LYS A 157 11.64 -9.93 2.24
N VAL A 158 11.24 -8.74 1.80
CA VAL A 158 11.59 -8.22 0.48
C VAL A 158 12.99 -7.59 0.56
N ASP A 159 13.99 -8.35 0.15
CA ASP A 159 15.40 -7.96 0.09
C ASP A 159 16.01 -8.25 -1.29
N ASN A 160 17.27 -7.88 -1.50
CA ASN A 160 17.93 -8.04 -2.80
C ASN A 160 18.01 -9.51 -3.24
N ASP A 161 18.15 -10.45 -2.30
CA ASP A 161 18.19 -11.89 -2.61
C ASP A 161 16.84 -12.38 -3.13
N LEU A 162 15.73 -11.94 -2.51
CA LEU A 162 14.38 -12.23 -2.96
C LEU A 162 14.13 -11.66 -4.37
N ILE A 163 14.58 -10.44 -4.65
CA ILE A 163 14.42 -9.80 -5.96
C ILE A 163 15.18 -10.56 -7.05
N GLU A 164 16.42 -10.99 -6.77
CA GLU A 164 17.18 -11.81 -7.71
C GLU A 164 16.53 -13.18 -7.96
N GLU A 165 15.88 -13.77 -6.97
CA GLU A 165 15.10 -15.00 -7.17
C GLU A 165 13.85 -14.76 -8.02
N PHE A 166 13.13 -13.66 -7.80
CA PHE A 166 11.96 -13.28 -8.59
C PHE A 166 12.32 -13.02 -10.05
N LYS A 167 13.45 -12.34 -10.30
CA LYS A 167 13.99 -12.11 -11.64
C LYS A 167 14.26 -13.42 -12.39
N LYS A 168 14.88 -14.41 -11.74
CA LYS A 168 15.10 -15.76 -12.33
C LYS A 168 13.78 -16.45 -12.70
N ARG A 169 12.73 -16.22 -11.90
CA ARG A 169 11.38 -16.76 -12.11
C ARG A 169 10.51 -15.92 -13.04
N LYS A 170 11.02 -14.79 -13.57
CA LYS A 170 10.29 -13.82 -14.39
C LYS A 170 9.04 -13.26 -13.70
N ILE A 171 9.11 -13.09 -12.38
CA ILE A 171 8.07 -12.46 -11.57
C ILE A 171 8.37 -10.96 -11.51
N ASP A 172 7.34 -10.12 -11.62
CA ASP A 172 7.53 -8.68 -11.48
C ASP A 172 8.04 -8.35 -10.05
N PRO A 173 9.18 -7.64 -9.90
CA PRO A 173 9.72 -7.25 -8.60
C PRO A 173 8.83 -6.32 -7.76
N CYS A 174 7.80 -5.74 -8.38
CA CYS A 174 6.74 -4.99 -7.73
C CYS A 174 5.41 -5.75 -7.62
N GLY A 175 5.25 -6.91 -8.26
CA GLY A 175 4.03 -7.72 -8.14
C GLY A 175 2.78 -7.05 -8.73
N GLU A 176 2.94 -6.20 -9.75
CA GLU A 176 1.87 -5.40 -10.37
C GLU A 176 0.78 -6.26 -11.04
N SER A 177 1.04 -7.54 -11.33
CA SER A 177 0.03 -8.47 -11.85
C SER A 177 -0.66 -9.27 -10.74
N GLY A 178 -0.47 -8.87 -9.48
CA GLY A 178 -1.01 -9.54 -8.30
C GLY A 178 -0.24 -10.81 -7.93
N GLU A 179 0.99 -10.98 -8.38
CA GLU A 179 1.81 -12.15 -8.05
C GLU A 179 2.02 -12.28 -6.54
N TYR A 180 2.20 -11.13 -5.87
CA TYR A 180 2.32 -11.04 -4.43
C TYR A 180 1.95 -9.66 -3.89
N HIS A 181 1.62 -9.61 -2.60
CA HIS A 181 1.43 -8.37 -1.84
C HIS A 181 2.29 -8.37 -0.59
N THR A 182 2.62 -7.17 -0.13
CA THR A 182 3.51 -6.95 1.02
C THR A 182 2.82 -6.21 2.14
N PHE A 183 3.41 -6.29 3.32
CA PHE A 183 3.11 -5.48 4.49
C PHE A 183 4.40 -4.86 5.00
N VAL A 184 4.46 -3.52 5.01
CA VAL A 184 5.63 -2.78 5.50
C VAL A 184 5.61 -2.75 7.02
N ILE A 185 6.69 -3.22 7.64
CA ILE A 185 6.82 -3.33 9.10
C ILE A 185 7.81 -2.31 9.67
N ASP A 186 8.69 -1.76 8.84
CA ASP A 186 9.61 -0.69 9.24
C ASP A 186 10.08 0.13 8.03
N GLY A 187 10.69 1.28 8.29
CA GLY A 187 11.38 2.11 7.31
C GLY A 187 11.48 3.57 7.73
N PRO A 188 12.06 4.44 6.89
CA PRO A 188 12.26 5.86 7.20
C PRO A 188 10.99 6.64 7.56
N LEU A 189 9.84 6.22 7.00
CA LEU A 189 8.55 6.85 7.29
C LEU A 189 8.02 6.51 8.69
N PHE A 190 8.49 5.41 9.28
CA PHE A 190 8.02 4.89 10.55
C PHE A 190 8.80 5.53 11.71
N LYS A 191 8.11 5.93 12.78
CA LYS A 191 8.72 6.34 14.07
C LYS A 191 8.99 5.15 14.97
N LYS A 192 8.14 4.13 14.87
CA LYS A 192 8.22 2.86 15.59
C LYS A 192 8.14 1.72 14.59
N ARG A 193 8.72 0.56 14.91
CA ARG A 193 8.64 -0.61 14.04
C ARG A 193 7.50 -1.53 14.46
N LEU A 194 7.02 -2.34 13.52
CA LEU A 194 6.00 -3.34 13.77
C LEU A 194 6.62 -4.70 14.00
N ARG A 195 6.06 -5.47 14.93
CA ARG A 195 6.46 -6.85 15.22
C ARG A 195 5.24 -7.76 15.10
N ILE A 196 5.23 -8.60 14.08
CA ILE A 196 4.23 -9.65 13.92
C ILE A 196 4.45 -10.69 15.02
N LEU A 197 3.42 -10.93 15.84
CA LEU A 197 3.46 -11.89 16.94
C LEU A 197 2.81 -13.21 16.55
N HIS A 198 1.64 -13.14 15.92
CA HIS A 198 0.88 -14.31 15.50
C HIS A 198 0.32 -14.13 14.10
N SER A 199 0.43 -15.20 13.31
CA SER A 199 -0.07 -15.28 11.95
C SER A 199 -0.27 -16.72 11.51
N ASP A 200 -1.27 -16.96 10.68
CA ASP A 200 -1.53 -18.25 10.05
C ASP A 200 -1.37 -18.15 8.53
N LYS A 201 -0.96 -19.25 7.89
CA LYS A 201 -1.01 -19.35 6.42
C LYS A 201 -2.38 -19.89 6.02
N VAL A 202 -3.11 -19.12 5.21
CA VAL A 202 -4.46 -19.48 4.76
C VAL A 202 -4.55 -19.41 3.25
N LEU A 203 -5.14 -20.45 2.64
CA LEU A 203 -5.50 -20.44 1.23
C LEU A 203 -6.94 -19.95 1.08
N LYS A 204 -7.15 -18.84 0.38
CA LYS A 204 -8.48 -18.34 0.00
C LYS A 204 -8.54 -18.18 -1.50
N GLU A 205 -9.46 -18.93 -2.12
CA GLU A 205 -9.60 -19.02 -3.57
C GLU A 205 -8.27 -19.36 -4.27
N ARG A 206 -7.61 -18.35 -4.86
CA ARG A 206 -6.37 -18.48 -5.63
C ARG A 206 -5.16 -17.86 -4.93
N TYR A 207 -5.31 -17.38 -3.70
CA TYR A 207 -4.26 -16.68 -2.97
C TYR A 207 -3.94 -17.35 -1.64
N TRP A 208 -2.66 -17.66 -1.44
CA TRP A 208 -2.12 -17.90 -0.11
C TRP A 208 -1.94 -16.55 0.57
N SER A 209 -2.35 -16.44 1.84
CA SER A 209 -2.22 -15.23 2.64
C SER A 209 -1.60 -15.54 4.00
N LEU A 210 -0.74 -14.64 4.48
CA LEU A 210 -0.28 -14.61 5.86
C LEU A 210 -1.32 -13.81 6.67
N ASP A 211 -2.28 -14.49 7.28
CA ASP A 211 -3.30 -13.85 8.09
C ASP A 211 -2.73 -13.48 9.46
N ILE A 212 -2.16 -12.27 9.55
CA ILE A 212 -1.62 -11.72 10.78
C ILE A 212 -2.78 -11.40 11.74
N SER A 213 -2.82 -12.11 12.86
CA SER A 213 -3.84 -11.97 13.89
C SER A 213 -3.41 -11.06 15.03
N GLU A 214 -2.10 -10.95 15.28
CA GLU A 214 -1.54 -10.11 16.33
C GLU A 214 -0.23 -9.45 15.89
N CYS A 215 -0.13 -8.14 16.12
CA CYS A 215 1.02 -7.32 15.73
C CYS A 215 1.19 -6.18 16.75
N ASP A 216 2.43 -6.01 17.22
CA ASP A 216 2.81 -4.96 18.17
C ASP A 216 3.48 -3.77 17.48
N VAL A 217 3.37 -2.61 18.11
CA VAL A 217 4.22 -1.44 17.83
C VAL A 217 5.34 -1.39 18.88
N ILE A 218 6.60 -1.44 18.46
CA ILE A 218 7.77 -1.40 19.34
C ILE A 218 8.74 -0.28 18.93
N GLU A 219 9.57 0.17 19.87
CA GLU A 219 10.62 1.16 19.59
C GLU A 219 11.66 0.60 18.60
N LYS A 220 12.34 1.51 17.89
CA LYS A 220 13.37 1.19 16.89
C LYS A 220 14.74 0.98 17.50
#